data_AF-A0A2P1AM89-F1
#
_entry.id   AF-A0A2P1AM89-F1
#
_cell.length_a   1.000
_cell.length_b   1.000
_cell.length_c   1.000
_cell.angle_alpha   90.00
_cell.angle_beta   90.00
_cell.angle_gamma   90.00
#
_symmetry.space_group_name_H-M   'P 1'
#
loop_
_entity.id
_entity.type
_entity.pdbx_description
1 polymer ?
#
loop_
_entity_poly.entity_id
_entity_poly.type
_entity_poly.pdbx_seq_one_letter_code
_entity_poly.pdbx_strand_id
1 'polypeptide(L)'
;MRPYEQVEWSKAEVEGWLIEQAYEGMVRALEEDRDSGRNVQQGKMAIAELAESVLQRLCRILGGGTFSRHSPFGFWYEDVRALGFLRPPWGLAYDTIFTLSWNTPG
;
A
#
# COMPACT_ATOMS: atom_id res chain seq x y z
N MET A 1 11.36 19.17 -14.35
CA MET A 1 11.25 17.71 -14.19
C MET A 1 11.54 17.06 -15.54
N ARG A 2 12.52 16.16 -15.62
CA ARG A 2 12.91 15.42 -16.85
C ARG A 2 11.77 14.48 -17.29
N PRO A 3 11.68 14.07 -18.57
CA PRO A 3 10.58 13.22 -19.04
C PRO A 3 10.38 11.93 -18.23
N TYR A 4 11.47 11.26 -17.85
CA TYR A 4 11.42 10.09 -16.96
C TYR A 4 10.80 10.41 -15.60
N GLU A 5 11.21 11.51 -14.97
CA GLU A 5 10.72 11.92 -13.66
C GLU A 5 9.22 12.26 -13.71
N GLN A 6 8.73 12.85 -14.82
CA GLN A 6 7.30 13.13 -15.01
C GLN A 6 6.48 11.85 -15.10
N VAL A 7 6.95 10.85 -15.87
CA VAL A 7 6.27 9.56 -15.98
C VAL A 7 6.22 8.85 -14.64
N GLU A 8 7.33 8.84 -13.89
CA GLU A 8 7.37 8.20 -12.60
C GLU A 8 6.51 8.95 -11.56
N TRP A 9 6.43 10.28 -11.64
CA TRP A 9 5.49 11.07 -10.84
C TRP A 9 4.04 10.71 -11.14
N SER A 10 3.63 10.68 -12.41
CA SER A 10 2.25 10.32 -12.78
C SER A 10 1.87 8.91 -12.33
N LYS A 11 2.81 7.95 -12.37
CA LYS A 11 2.56 6.61 -11.82
C LYS A 11 2.38 6.62 -10.31
N ALA A 12 3.15 7.43 -9.58
CA ALA A 12 2.97 7.61 -8.14
C ALA A 12 1.59 8.23 -7.82
N GLU A 13 1.12 9.19 -8.63
CA GLU A 13 -0.23 9.76 -8.49
C GLU A 13 -1.33 8.71 -8.71
N VAL A 14 -1.20 7.86 -9.73
CA VAL A 14 -2.14 6.75 -9.97
C VAL A 14 -2.16 5.77 -8.79
N GLU A 15 -0.99 5.39 -8.28
CA GLU A 15 -0.90 4.50 -7.11
C GLU A 15 -1.47 5.17 -5.85
N GLY A 16 -1.27 6.48 -5.67
CA GLY A 16 -1.91 7.26 -4.60
C GLY A 16 -3.43 7.25 -4.68
N TRP A 17 -3.99 7.46 -5.88
CA TRP A 17 -5.43 7.33 -6.09
C TRP A 17 -5.95 5.92 -5.77
N LEU A 18 -5.20 4.87 -6.15
CA LEU A 18 -5.57 3.49 -5.83
C LEU A 18 -5.55 3.21 -4.31
N ILE A 19 -4.63 3.82 -3.56
CA ILE A 19 -4.61 3.75 -2.09
C ILE A 19 -5.91 4.31 -1.51
N GLU A 20 -6.35 5.48 -1.98
CA GLU A 20 -7.61 6.09 -1.55
C GLU A 20 -8.81 5.18 -1.87
N GLN A 21 -8.86 4.62 -3.08
CA GLN A 21 -9.93 3.69 -3.48
C GLN A 21 -9.95 2.42 -2.62
N ALA A 22 -8.78 1.84 -2.32
CA ALA A 22 -8.68 0.66 -1.45
C ALA A 22 -9.13 0.98 -0.02
N TYR A 23 -8.79 2.16 0.49
CA TYR A 23 -9.20 2.62 1.81
C TYR A 23 -10.72 2.82 1.89
N GLU A 24 -11.31 3.55 0.94
CA GLU A 24 -12.76 3.76 0.88
C GLU A 24 -13.53 2.44 0.73
N GLY A 25 -13.04 1.52 -0.11
CA GLY A 25 -13.63 0.19 -0.26
C GLY A 25 -13.60 -0.63 1.03
N MET A 26 -12.50 -0.53 1.79
CA MET A 26 -12.37 -1.16 3.10
C MET A 26 -13.34 -0.57 4.13
N VAL A 27 -13.48 0.76 4.18
CA VAL A 27 -14.44 1.43 5.08
C VAL A 27 -15.86 1.02 4.76
N ARG A 28 -16.24 1.04 3.48
CA ARG A 28 -17.58 0.61 3.03
C ARG A 28 -17.88 -0.83 3.41
N ALA A 29 -16.92 -1.74 3.19
CA ALA A 29 -17.08 -3.15 3.56
C ALA A 29 -17.26 -3.35 5.07
N LEU A 30 -16.61 -2.52 5.89
CA LEU A 30 -16.79 -2.54 7.34
C LEU A 30 -18.18 -2.06 7.75
N GLU A 31 -18.67 -1.00 7.11
CA GLU A 31 -19.99 -0.42 7.39
C GLU A 31 -21.16 -1.33 6.96
N GLU A 32 -20.97 -2.15 5.93
CA GLU A 32 -22.00 -3.05 5.38
C GLU A 32 -22.16 -4.39 6.15
N ASP A 33 -21.31 -4.66 7.16
CA ASP A 33 -21.36 -5.80 8.11
C ASP A 33 -21.53 -7.21 7.49
N ARG A 34 -21.10 -7.41 6.24
CA ARG A 34 -21.06 -8.72 5.58
C ARG A 34 -19.64 -9.25 5.58
N ASP A 35 -19.33 -10.20 6.47
CA ASP A 35 -18.09 -11.00 6.48
C ASP A 35 -16.85 -10.24 5.94
N SER A 36 -16.62 -9.06 6.53
CA SER A 36 -15.78 -8.00 5.96
C SER A 36 -14.28 -8.29 6.10
N GLY A 37 -13.93 -9.36 6.81
CA GLY A 37 -12.55 -9.75 7.11
C GLY A 37 -11.70 -9.90 5.86
N ARG A 38 -12.25 -10.46 4.77
CA ARG A 38 -11.54 -10.60 3.50
C ARG A 38 -11.26 -9.24 2.85
N ASN A 39 -12.28 -8.40 2.71
CA ASN A 39 -12.16 -7.10 2.05
C ASN A 39 -11.22 -6.16 2.83
N VAL A 40 -11.27 -6.20 4.16
CA VAL A 40 -10.37 -5.43 5.03
C VAL A 40 -8.92 -5.90 4.89
N GLN A 41 -8.69 -7.22 4.89
CA GLN A 41 -7.34 -7.77 4.65
C GLN A 41 -6.82 -7.38 3.27
N GLN A 42 -7.63 -7.51 2.22
CA GLN A 42 -7.24 -7.13 0.86
C GLN A 42 -6.91 -5.63 0.76
N GLY A 43 -7.75 -4.76 1.33
CA GLY A 43 -7.53 -3.32 1.35
C GLY A 43 -6.23 -2.94 2.07
N LYS A 44 -6.01 -3.49 3.27
CA LYS A 44 -4.76 -3.27 4.02
C LYS A 44 -3.53 -3.67 3.21
N MET A 45 -3.58 -4.84 2.56
CA MET A 45 -2.46 -5.36 1.79
C MET A 45 -2.18 -4.51 0.54
N ALA A 46 -3.22 -4.16 -0.21
CA ALA A 46 -3.11 -3.30 -1.37
C ALA A 46 -2.50 -1.93 -1.00
N ILE A 47 -2.97 -1.31 0.09
CA ILE A 47 -2.45 -0.02 0.56
C ILE A 47 -0.96 -0.12 0.92
N ALA A 48 -0.56 -1.18 1.64
CA ALA A 48 0.84 -1.35 2.06
C ALA A 48 1.77 -1.51 0.84
N GLU A 49 1.40 -2.35 -0.13
CA GLU A 49 2.22 -2.57 -1.33
C GLU A 49 2.30 -1.32 -2.21
N LEU A 50 1.17 -0.63 -2.43
CA LEU A 50 1.13 0.61 -3.21
C LEU A 50 1.95 1.72 -2.54
N ALA A 51 1.81 1.88 -1.22
CA ALA A 51 2.58 2.88 -0.48
C ALA A 51 4.08 2.60 -0.57
N GLU A 52 4.51 1.33 -0.50
CA GLU A 52 5.92 0.97 -0.64
C GLU A 52 6.42 1.31 -2.04
N SER A 53 5.65 0.97 -3.08
CA SER A 53 5.96 1.28 -4.48
C SER A 53 6.10 2.80 -4.70
N VAL A 54 5.15 3.60 -4.21
CA VAL A 54 5.17 5.07 -4.31
C VAL A 54 6.43 5.63 -3.67
N LEU A 55 6.72 5.26 -2.42
CA LEU A 55 7.87 5.81 -1.70
C LEU A 55 9.21 5.34 -2.29
N GLN A 56 9.30 4.09 -2.73
CA GLN A 56 10.49 3.60 -3.43
C GLN A 56 10.76 4.40 -4.70
N ARG A 57 9.70 4.69 -5.46
CA ARG A 57 9.75 5.46 -6.70
C ARG A 57 10.18 6.91 -6.43
N LEU A 58 9.57 7.56 -5.43
CA LEU A 58 9.93 8.91 -5.02
C LEU A 58 11.39 9.00 -4.56
N CYS A 59 11.86 8.04 -3.76
CA CYS A 59 13.27 7.97 -3.34
C CYS A 59 14.22 7.89 -4.55
N ARG A 60 13.85 7.13 -5.59
CA ARG A 60 14.64 6.99 -6.82
C ARG A 60 14.66 8.27 -7.66
N ILE A 61 13.52 8.94 -7.84
CA ILE A 61 13.40 10.17 -8.64
C ILE A 61 14.16 11.33 -7.98
N LEU A 62 13.97 11.51 -6.68
CA LEU A 62 14.56 12.60 -5.91
C LEU A 62 16.07 12.39 -5.64
N GLY A 63 16.55 11.15 -5.78
CA GLY A 63 17.96 10.80 -5.71
C GLY A 63 18.53 10.78 -4.29
N GLY A 64 19.87 10.84 -4.19
CA GLY A 64 20.61 10.55 -2.95
C GLY A 64 20.28 11.45 -1.75
N GLY A 65 19.67 12.62 -1.97
CA GLY A 65 19.20 13.49 -0.87
C GLY A 65 18.11 12.86 0.00
N THR A 66 17.34 11.90 -0.55
CA THR A 66 16.26 11.22 0.18
C THR A 66 16.74 10.28 1.29
N PHE A 67 17.97 9.78 1.18
CA PHE A 67 18.63 8.96 2.20
C PHE A 67 19.46 9.78 3.19
N SER A 68 19.44 11.12 3.07
CA SER A 68 20.06 11.98 4.06
C SER A 68 19.21 12.04 5.33
N ARG A 69 19.84 12.20 6.49
CA ARG A 69 19.12 12.34 7.79
C ARG A 69 18.25 13.59 7.88
N HIS A 70 18.41 14.54 6.95
CA HIS A 70 17.61 15.76 6.87
C HIS A 70 16.39 15.60 5.95
N SER A 71 16.23 14.46 5.28
CA SER A 71 15.11 14.18 4.41
C SER A 71 14.14 13.19 5.07
N PRO A 72 12.82 13.44 5.02
CA PRO A 72 11.84 12.55 5.63
C PRO A 72 11.59 11.28 4.80
N PHE A 73 11.93 11.27 3.51
CA PHE A 73 11.55 10.19 2.59
C PHE A 73 12.14 8.82 2.94
N GLY A 74 13.41 8.79 3.40
CA GLY A 74 14.04 7.54 3.86
C GLY A 74 13.31 6.95 5.07
N PHE A 75 12.95 7.78 6.05
CA PHE A 75 12.22 7.34 7.24
C PHE A 75 10.81 6.85 6.88
N TRP A 76 10.09 7.58 6.04
CA TRP A 76 8.77 7.15 5.58
C TRP A 76 8.82 5.84 4.80
N TYR A 77 9.85 5.63 3.99
CA TYR A 77 10.02 4.38 3.27
C TYR A 77 10.21 3.20 4.23
N GLU A 78 11.00 3.36 5.29
CA GLU A 78 11.15 2.35 6.34
C GLU A 78 9.84 2.08 7.08
N ASP A 79 9.08 3.12 7.43
CA ASP A 79 7.79 3.00 8.11
C ASP A 79 6.77 2.20 7.28
N VAL A 80 6.70 2.46 5.97
CA VAL A 80 5.77 1.74 5.08
C VAL A 80 6.20 0.30 4.90
N ARG A 81 7.49 0.01 4.77
CA ARG A 81 7.98 -1.39 4.76
C ARG A 81 7.63 -2.14 6.03
N ALA A 82 7.59 -1.44 7.17
CA ALA A 82 7.16 -2.05 8.44
C ALA A 82 5.70 -2.52 8.39
N LEU A 83 4.83 -1.91 7.57
CA LEU A 83 3.44 -2.37 7.42
C LEU A 83 3.35 -3.82 6.95
N GLY A 84 4.32 -4.29 6.16
CA GLY A 84 4.40 -5.68 5.73
C GLY A 84 4.75 -6.69 6.82
N PHE A 85 5.24 -6.22 7.96
CA PHE A 85 5.58 -7.06 9.11
C PHE A 85 4.57 -6.94 10.25
N LEU A 86 3.63 -5.98 10.17
CA LEU A 86 2.75 -5.61 11.28
C LEU A 86 1.28 -5.96 11.04
N ARG A 87 0.77 -6.86 11.91
CA ARG A 87 -0.65 -7.10 12.21
C ARG A 87 -1.60 -7.22 10.99
N PRO A 88 -1.66 -8.39 10.33
CA PRO A 88 -0.72 -9.50 10.36
C PRO A 88 0.47 -9.26 9.41
N PRO A 89 1.63 -9.94 9.61
CA PRO A 89 2.71 -9.91 8.62
C PRO A 89 2.24 -10.51 7.29
N TRP A 90 2.83 -10.07 6.17
CA TRP A 90 2.40 -10.39 4.81
C TRP A 90 2.15 -11.87 4.55
N GLY A 91 3.03 -12.77 5.01
CA GLY A 91 2.83 -14.21 4.84
C GLY A 91 1.49 -14.68 5.42
N LEU A 92 1.21 -14.32 6.68
CA LEU A 92 -0.05 -14.66 7.34
C LEU A 92 -1.24 -13.92 6.73
N ALA A 93 -1.05 -12.68 6.26
CA ALA A 93 -2.09 -11.90 5.60
C ALA A 93 -2.55 -12.58 4.29
N TYR A 94 -1.61 -12.97 3.43
CA TYR A 94 -1.92 -13.65 2.17
C TYR A 94 -2.50 -15.04 2.40
N ASP A 95 -2.01 -15.80 3.37
CA ASP A 95 -2.61 -17.09 3.75
C ASP A 95 -4.09 -16.91 4.17
N THR A 96 -4.37 -15.84 4.92
CA THR A 96 -5.74 -15.51 5.35
C THR A 96 -6.61 -15.11 4.17
N ILE A 97 -6.13 -14.22 3.28
CA ILE A 97 -6.85 -13.81 2.07
C ILE A 97 -7.17 -15.02 1.20
N PHE A 98 -6.20 -15.92 1.00
CA PHE A 98 -6.38 -17.14 0.24
C PHE A 98 -7.45 -18.03 0.86
N THR A 99 -7.35 -18.30 2.17
CA THR A 99 -8.33 -19.12 2.89
C THR A 99 -9.75 -18.55 2.82
N LEU A 100 -9.89 -17.24 3.03
CA LEU A 100 -11.18 -16.55 2.97
C LEU A 100 -11.77 -16.51 1.55
N SER A 101 -10.95 -16.57 0.50
CA SER A 101 -11.44 -16.59 -0.87
C SER A 101 -12.24 -17.84 -1.23
N TRP A 102 -12.00 -18.95 -0.53
CA TRP A 102 -12.69 -20.23 -0.72
C TRP A 102 -13.93 -20.40 0.17
N ASN A 103 -14.09 -19.57 1.20
CA ASN A 103 -15.19 -19.67 2.18
C ASN A 103 -16.37 -18.73 1.89
N THR A 104 -16.31 -17.90 0.84
CA THR A 104 -17.43 -17.02 0.49
C THR A 104 -18.45 -17.81 -0.37
N PRO A 105 -19.72 -18.01 0.07
CA PRO A 105 -20.75 -18.51 -0.82
C PRO A 105 -20.98 -17.47 -1.93
N GLY A 106 -20.92 -17.91 -3.19
CA GLY A 106 -21.14 -17.08 -4.37
C GLY A 106 -22.59 -16.64 -4.55
#